data_AF-A0A0F9CGW6-F1
#
_entry.id   AF-A0A0F9CGW6-F1
#
_cell.length_a   1.000
_cell.length_b   1.000
_cell.length_c   1.000
_cell.angle_alpha   90.00
_cell.angle_beta   90.00
_cell.angle_gamma   90.00
#
_symmetry.space_group_name_H-M   'P 1'
#
loop_
_entity.id
_entity.type
_entity.pdbx_description
1 polymer ?
#
loop_
_entity_poly.entity_id
_entity_poly.type
_entity_poly.pdbx_seq_one_letter_code
_entity_poly.pdbx_strand_id
1 'polypeptide(L)'
;TVVFDGDVPIDTDVPGNVTPPPSPGLRVSEPMDFPPNTRMGTIIDLFQSLTPFITPFKDWASAVDNILGTRILTEVYFRTQETQGRSLSRAMPWLKDLQKIEKIAVDAGLTPQQMEQVFYYIQTRSPKDLRGSHLKGLGPLKNRSMTENELASADLLLELDVDTFRLYEYIRMRTQLFWAEARSLKTNVENLPPEVKKAIEDEIIGSKNMTPNEMAGVQLFDHIRTQDLNDLALDVITRLVEATRGGALSQADFAAKNNMSAVQIRIANEIVKLQDAIAAIPDVPIDDAQLIRGYMAHFAQHQTASPEGSILNQGGISRDRAFVNAMIRSGETNVYDTNPIAVTARYIKNAFDAIEFNDAWNVAKRYVDTELGGQFGREGSVASWVARSYLSDIRGIPGAATKFTQQIFNAFFDKMGWKMELNVRRDLVNTYLAMTNAAFMGAR
;
A
#
# COMPACT_ATOMS: atom_id res chain seq x y z
N THR A 1 -36.10 34.11 52.71
CA THR A 1 -36.06 35.35 53.49
C THR A 1 -34.67 35.94 53.35
N VAL A 2 -34.60 37.23 52.99
CA VAL A 2 -33.41 38.10 52.88
C VAL A 2 -32.69 38.15 54.26
N VAL A 3 -31.37 38.38 54.45
CA VAL A 3 -30.65 39.68 54.38
C VAL A 3 -29.23 39.61 55.01
N PHE A 4 -28.27 40.41 54.48
CA PHE A 4 -27.05 41.11 55.00
C PHE A 4 -25.96 40.37 55.83
N ASP A 5 -24.67 40.76 55.94
CA ASP A 5 -23.87 41.95 55.58
C ASP A 5 -22.37 41.63 55.77
N GLY A 6 -21.44 42.47 55.28
CA GLY A 6 -20.12 42.63 55.93
C GLY A 6 -18.89 42.90 55.06
N ASP A 7 -18.59 44.19 54.87
CA ASP A 7 -17.39 44.79 54.26
C ASP A 7 -16.04 44.39 54.90
N VAL A 8 -15.01 44.22 54.06
CA VAL A 8 -13.64 44.72 54.32
C VAL A 8 -13.02 45.19 52.98
N PRO A 9 -12.51 46.44 52.87
CA PRO A 9 -11.92 46.96 51.63
C PRO A 9 -10.37 46.99 51.67
N ILE A 10 -9.78 47.22 50.47
CA ILE A 10 -8.37 47.60 50.17
C ILE A 10 -7.44 46.36 50.06
N ASP A 11 -6.75 46.09 48.95
CA ASP A 11 -5.73 46.96 48.34
C ASP A 11 -5.48 46.60 46.86
N THR A 12 -5.69 47.56 45.96
CA THR A 12 -5.16 47.55 44.59
C THR A 12 -3.80 48.21 44.62
N ASP A 13 -2.72 47.42 44.64
CA ASP A 13 -1.43 47.72 43.96
C ASP A 13 -0.28 46.84 44.50
N VAL A 14 -0.12 45.63 43.93
CA VAL A 14 1.20 44.99 43.78
C VAL A 14 1.28 44.36 42.38
N PRO A 15 2.11 44.90 41.47
CA PRO A 15 2.35 44.28 40.17
C PRO A 15 3.41 43.18 40.31
N GLY A 16 3.11 41.97 39.81
CA GLY A 16 4.16 41.00 39.45
C GLY A 16 4.03 39.55 39.93
N ASN A 17 2.88 39.08 40.41
CA ASN A 17 2.69 37.64 40.61
C ASN A 17 2.27 36.98 39.29
N VAL A 18 3.22 36.27 38.68
CA VAL A 18 3.01 35.39 37.52
C VAL A 18 1.95 34.37 37.92
N THR A 19 0.74 34.49 37.38
CA THR A 19 -0.26 33.43 37.50
C THR A 19 0.32 32.18 36.83
N PRO A 20 0.35 31.02 37.52
CA PRO A 20 0.68 29.78 36.85
C PRO A 20 -0.31 29.58 35.69
N PRO A 21 0.10 28.98 34.56
CA PRO A 21 -0.79 28.73 33.45
C PRO A 21 -2.05 28.02 33.98
N PRO A 22 -3.25 28.40 33.51
CA PRO A 22 -4.47 27.80 34.01
C PRO A 22 -4.37 26.28 33.86
N SER A 23 -4.65 25.56 34.94
CA SER A 23 -4.74 24.09 34.92
C SER A 23 -5.55 23.67 33.69
N PRO A 24 -5.11 22.69 32.89
CA PRO A 24 -5.81 22.27 31.69
C PRO A 24 -7.27 21.97 32.05
N GLY A 25 -8.18 22.83 31.58
CA GLY A 25 -9.59 22.73 31.88
C GLY A 25 -10.14 21.39 31.42
N LEU A 26 -10.96 20.78 32.27
CA LEU A 26 -11.75 19.57 32.02
C LEU A 26 -12.45 19.65 30.66
N ARG A 27 -11.97 18.89 29.67
CA ARG A 27 -12.72 18.58 28.46
C ARG A 27 -13.57 17.33 28.71
N VAL A 28 -14.68 17.50 29.42
CA VAL A 28 -15.72 16.45 29.50
C VAL A 28 -16.60 16.59 28.27
N SER A 29 -16.24 15.93 27.17
CA SER A 29 -17.09 15.88 25.97
C SER A 29 -17.49 14.47 25.55
N GLU A 30 -17.09 13.43 26.29
CA GLU A 30 -17.56 12.05 26.08
C GLU A 30 -17.97 11.42 27.43
N PRO A 31 -19.07 10.64 27.49
CA PRO A 31 -19.66 10.16 28.76
C PRO A 31 -18.78 9.17 29.56
N MET A 32 -17.54 8.93 29.14
CA MET A 32 -16.58 8.02 29.76
C MET A 32 -15.18 8.62 29.93
N ASP A 33 -15.00 9.95 29.78
CA ASP A 33 -13.72 10.60 30.08
C ASP A 33 -13.62 10.88 31.59
N PHE A 34 -13.02 9.95 32.34
CA PHE A 34 -12.72 10.15 33.76
C PHE A 34 -11.45 10.98 33.93
N PRO A 35 -11.38 11.88 34.93
CA PRO A 35 -10.20 12.70 35.15
C PRO A 35 -8.97 11.82 35.48
N PRO A 36 -7.83 12.01 34.78
CA PRO A 36 -6.60 11.29 35.05
C PRO A 36 -6.13 11.53 36.48
N ASN A 37 -5.43 10.56 37.08
CA ASN A 37 -4.89 10.60 38.44
C ASN A 37 -5.91 10.56 39.60
N THR A 38 -7.16 10.17 39.34
CA THR A 38 -8.11 9.81 40.41
C THR A 38 -8.09 8.30 40.67
N ARG A 39 -8.32 7.85 41.92
CA ARG A 39 -8.31 6.40 42.25
C ARG A 39 -9.27 5.58 41.38
N MET A 40 -10.44 6.13 41.08
CA MET A 40 -11.41 5.49 40.18
C MET A 40 -11.00 5.57 38.71
N GLY A 41 -10.43 6.70 38.26
CA GLY A 41 -9.87 6.83 36.92
C GLY A 41 -8.74 5.83 36.66
N THR A 42 -7.80 5.68 37.59
CA THR A 42 -6.69 4.71 37.47
C THR A 42 -7.17 3.25 37.42
N ILE A 43 -8.26 2.90 38.12
CA ILE A 43 -8.85 1.55 38.05
C ILE A 43 -9.48 1.32 36.67
N ILE A 44 -10.19 2.31 36.13
CA ILE A 44 -10.81 2.23 34.80
C ILE A 44 -9.74 2.15 33.72
N ASP A 45 -8.69 2.98 33.81
CA ASP A 45 -7.53 2.95 32.92
C ASP A 45 -6.85 1.57 32.96
N LEU A 46 -6.75 0.95 34.15
CA LEU A 46 -6.18 -0.39 34.28
C LEU A 46 -7.00 -1.41 33.49
N PHE A 47 -8.32 -1.42 33.63
CA PHE A 47 -9.17 -2.32 32.85
C PHE A 47 -9.09 -2.05 31.35
N GLN A 48 -9.10 -0.78 30.95
CA GLN A 48 -9.00 -0.38 29.54
C GLN A 48 -7.67 -0.81 28.91
N SER A 49 -6.56 -0.66 29.63
CA SER A 49 -5.21 -1.07 29.19
C SER A 49 -5.06 -2.60 29.02
N LEU A 50 -5.80 -3.38 29.82
CA LEU A 50 -5.81 -4.84 29.80
C LEU A 50 -6.69 -5.43 28.69
N THR A 51 -7.58 -4.65 28.08
CA THR A 51 -8.49 -5.11 27.01
C THR A 51 -8.30 -4.38 25.67
N PRO A 52 -7.09 -4.37 25.09
CA PRO A 52 -6.75 -3.57 23.90
C PRO A 52 -7.55 -3.92 22.64
N PHE A 53 -8.22 -5.07 22.60
CA PHE A 53 -9.02 -5.52 21.45
C PHE A 53 -10.51 -5.25 21.58
N ILE A 54 -10.96 -4.76 22.73
CA ILE A 54 -12.37 -4.49 23.05
C ILE A 54 -12.56 -3.00 23.33
N THR A 55 -11.54 -2.37 23.93
CA THR A 55 -11.49 -0.92 24.17
C THR A 55 -11.18 -0.17 22.86
N PRO A 56 -11.86 0.95 22.56
CA PRO A 56 -11.45 1.85 21.50
C PRO A 56 -9.98 2.26 21.65
N PHE A 57 -9.23 2.32 20.54
CA PHE A 57 -7.78 2.59 20.61
C PHE A 57 -7.45 3.93 21.29
N LYS A 58 -8.31 4.95 21.12
CA LYS A 58 -8.19 6.25 21.81
C LYS A 58 -8.13 6.06 23.33
N ASP A 59 -9.10 5.34 23.88
CA ASP A 59 -9.26 5.17 25.32
C ASP A 59 -8.16 4.26 25.88
N TRP A 60 -7.80 3.20 25.13
CA TRP A 60 -6.64 2.37 25.45
C TRP A 60 -5.34 3.18 25.46
N ALA A 61 -5.10 4.03 24.44
CA ALA A 61 -3.90 4.85 24.36
C ALA A 61 -3.85 5.89 25.50
N SER A 62 -4.98 6.50 25.86
CA SER A 62 -5.10 7.41 27.00
C SER A 62 -4.77 6.70 28.32
N ALA A 63 -5.33 5.50 28.52
CA ALA A 63 -5.10 4.69 29.71
C ALA A 63 -3.63 4.24 29.84
N VAL A 64 -3.01 3.83 28.73
CA VAL A 64 -1.60 3.43 28.71
C VAL A 64 -0.68 4.63 28.94
N ASP A 65 -1.00 5.80 28.38
CA ASP A 65 -0.28 7.05 28.65
C ASP A 65 -0.37 7.43 30.14
N ASN A 66 -1.54 7.31 30.76
CA ASN A 66 -1.73 7.59 32.18
C ASN A 66 -0.99 6.59 33.09
N ILE A 67 -0.98 5.30 32.75
CA ILE A 67 -0.40 4.24 33.60
C ILE A 67 1.11 4.12 33.42
N LEU A 68 1.59 4.12 32.17
CA LEU A 68 2.99 3.88 31.84
C LEU A 68 3.77 5.18 31.58
N GLY A 69 3.11 6.33 31.48
CA GLY A 69 3.75 7.60 31.15
C GLY A 69 4.17 7.72 29.68
N THR A 70 3.55 6.92 28.80
CA THR A 70 3.79 6.97 27.35
C THR A 70 3.12 8.20 26.72
N ARG A 71 3.27 8.35 25.40
CA ARG A 71 2.65 9.42 24.60
C ARG A 71 1.92 8.88 23.38
N ILE A 72 1.35 7.67 23.48
CA ILE A 72 0.63 6.99 22.41
C ILE A 72 -0.59 7.79 21.96
N LEU A 73 -1.34 8.38 22.88
CA LEU A 73 -2.52 9.16 22.54
C LEU A 73 -2.16 10.37 21.68
N THR A 74 -1.06 11.04 22.00
CA THR A 74 -0.63 12.28 21.33
C THR A 74 0.22 12.01 20.08
N GLU A 75 1.26 11.19 20.20
CA GLU A 75 2.23 10.91 19.13
C GLU A 75 1.74 9.87 18.13
N VAL A 76 0.79 9.00 18.51
CA VAL A 76 0.19 8.01 17.61
C VAL A 76 -1.23 8.44 17.25
N TYR A 77 -2.19 8.39 18.17
CA TYR A 77 -3.61 8.54 17.84
C TYR A 77 -3.96 9.92 17.27
N PHE A 78 -3.77 11.01 18.01
CA PHE A 78 -4.16 12.35 17.55
C PHE A 78 -3.40 12.76 16.28
N ARG A 79 -2.09 12.48 16.24
CA ARG A 79 -1.24 12.76 15.08
C ARG A 79 -1.77 12.09 13.82
N THR A 80 -2.16 10.80 13.87
CA THR A 80 -2.66 10.10 12.69
C THR A 80 -4.12 10.42 12.37
N GLN A 81 -4.99 10.60 13.37
CA GLN A 81 -6.43 10.81 13.15
C GLN A 81 -6.74 12.11 12.42
N GLU A 82 -6.06 13.20 12.78
CA GLU A 82 -6.28 14.49 12.11
C GLU A 82 -5.90 14.40 10.62
N THR A 83 -4.72 13.86 10.33
CA THR A 83 -4.25 13.67 8.96
C THR A 83 -5.07 12.66 8.17
N GLN A 84 -5.56 11.60 8.83
CA GLN A 84 -6.47 10.62 8.24
C GLN A 84 -7.79 11.29 7.86
N GLY A 85 -8.34 12.13 8.74
CA GLY A 85 -9.56 12.88 8.48
C GLY A 85 -9.42 13.82 7.28
N ARG A 86 -8.27 14.49 7.15
CA ARG A 86 -7.96 15.34 5.98
C ARG A 86 -7.84 14.51 4.69
N SER A 87 -7.08 13.41 4.73
CA SER A 87 -6.97 12.49 3.59
C SER A 87 -8.34 11.98 3.15
N LEU A 88 -9.15 11.48 4.08
CA LEU A 88 -10.50 10.96 3.82
C LEU A 88 -11.42 12.05 3.29
N SER A 89 -11.36 13.27 3.84
CA SER A 89 -12.15 14.40 3.36
C SER A 89 -11.85 14.73 1.89
N ARG A 90 -10.56 14.69 1.49
CA ARG A 90 -10.14 14.88 0.10
C ARG A 90 -10.51 13.72 -0.80
N ALA A 91 -10.45 12.48 -0.30
CA ALA A 91 -10.83 11.27 -1.02
C ALA A 91 -12.34 11.11 -1.23
N MET A 92 -13.17 11.59 -0.30
CA MET A 92 -14.61 11.34 -0.24
C MET A 92 -15.38 11.74 -1.50
N PRO A 93 -15.14 12.90 -2.15
CA PRO A 93 -15.79 13.23 -3.42
C PRO A 93 -15.51 12.19 -4.52
N TRP A 94 -14.26 11.73 -4.63
CA TRP A 94 -13.83 10.74 -5.62
C TRP A 94 -14.38 9.35 -5.33
N LEU A 95 -14.47 8.96 -4.05
CA LEU A 95 -15.11 7.72 -3.64
C LEU A 95 -16.62 7.74 -3.93
N LYS A 96 -17.29 8.89 -3.77
CA LYS A 96 -18.70 9.05 -4.18
C LYS A 96 -18.86 8.94 -5.69
N ASP A 97 -17.94 9.47 -6.48
CA ASP A 97 -17.95 9.30 -7.93
C ASP A 97 -17.69 7.84 -8.35
N LEU A 98 -16.76 7.15 -7.66
CA LEU A 98 -16.55 5.72 -7.86
C LEU A 98 -17.80 4.90 -7.49
N GLN A 99 -18.50 5.25 -6.41
CA GLN A 99 -19.76 4.60 -6.02
C GLN A 99 -20.85 4.77 -7.08
N LYS A 100 -20.90 5.91 -7.78
CA LYS A 100 -21.82 6.09 -8.92
C LYS A 100 -21.47 5.12 -10.06
N ILE A 101 -20.19 4.87 -10.30
CA ILE A 101 -19.73 3.90 -11.31
C ILE A 101 -20.07 2.47 -10.87
N GLU A 102 -19.83 2.12 -9.60
CA GLU A 102 -20.21 0.83 -9.02
C GLU A 102 -21.72 0.59 -9.15
N LYS A 103 -22.54 1.61 -8.90
CA LYS A 103 -23.99 1.53 -9.08
C LYS A 103 -24.37 1.16 -10.52
N ILE A 104 -23.68 1.67 -11.54
CA ILE A 104 -23.92 1.26 -12.95
C ILE A 104 -23.68 -0.24 -13.13
N ALA A 105 -22.64 -0.80 -12.49
CA ALA A 105 -22.33 -2.23 -12.55
C ALA A 105 -23.41 -3.07 -11.85
N VAL A 106 -23.85 -2.62 -10.66
CA VAL A 106 -24.88 -3.29 -9.86
C VAL A 106 -26.24 -3.26 -10.56
N ASP A 107 -26.67 -2.09 -11.05
CA ASP A 107 -27.95 -1.91 -11.74
C ASP A 107 -28.00 -2.75 -13.04
N ALA A 108 -26.85 -2.98 -13.68
CA ALA A 108 -26.72 -3.83 -14.86
C ALA A 108 -26.54 -5.32 -14.53
N GLY A 109 -26.47 -5.70 -13.25
CA GLY A 109 -26.33 -7.10 -12.82
C GLY A 109 -24.99 -7.74 -13.22
N LEU A 110 -23.91 -6.96 -13.30
CA LEU A 110 -22.61 -7.50 -13.70
C LEU A 110 -22.05 -8.48 -12.66
N THR A 111 -21.59 -9.63 -13.14
CA THR A 111 -20.95 -10.64 -12.28
C THR A 111 -19.50 -10.26 -11.93
N PRO A 112 -18.91 -10.85 -10.88
CA PRO A 112 -17.50 -10.65 -10.57
C PRO A 112 -16.56 -10.95 -11.75
N GLN A 113 -16.86 -11.98 -12.55
CA GLN A 113 -16.08 -12.33 -13.74
C GLN A 113 -16.20 -11.26 -14.84
N GLN A 114 -17.38 -10.67 -15.01
CA GLN A 114 -17.57 -9.56 -15.95
C GLN A 114 -16.83 -8.29 -15.49
N MET A 115 -16.74 -8.06 -14.18
CA MET A 115 -15.93 -6.97 -13.61
C MET A 115 -14.43 -7.23 -13.75
N GLU A 116 -14.00 -8.48 -13.64
CA GLU A 116 -12.63 -8.87 -13.95
C GLU A 116 -12.28 -8.61 -15.43
N GLN A 117 -13.21 -8.88 -16.36
CA GLN A 117 -13.02 -8.52 -17.77
C GLN A 117 -12.90 -7.00 -17.99
N VAL A 118 -13.68 -6.19 -17.25
CA VAL A 118 -13.54 -4.72 -17.26
C VAL A 118 -12.13 -4.33 -16.81
N PHE A 119 -11.61 -4.94 -15.74
CA PHE A 119 -10.24 -4.71 -15.30
C PHE A 119 -9.22 -5.07 -16.38
N TYR A 120 -9.29 -6.27 -16.97
CA TYR A 120 -8.37 -6.67 -18.03
C TYR A 120 -8.46 -5.77 -19.26
N TYR A 121 -9.66 -5.31 -19.62
CA TYR A 121 -9.85 -4.34 -20.70
C TYR A 121 -9.12 -3.02 -20.39
N ILE A 122 -9.22 -2.50 -19.16
CA ILE A 122 -8.47 -1.30 -18.74
C ILE A 122 -6.96 -1.52 -18.86
N GLN A 123 -6.46 -2.72 -18.52
CA GLN A 123 -5.04 -3.07 -18.54
C GLN A 123 -4.48 -3.37 -19.94
N THR A 124 -5.36 -3.77 -20.86
CA THR A 124 -4.97 -4.23 -22.20
C THR A 124 -4.31 -3.12 -23.00
N ARG A 125 -3.13 -3.44 -23.55
CA ARG A 125 -2.36 -2.62 -24.48
C ARG A 125 -1.77 -3.52 -25.55
N SER A 126 -2.07 -3.24 -26.81
CA SER A 126 -1.45 -3.97 -27.92
C SER A 126 0.01 -3.54 -28.11
N PRO A 127 0.83 -4.33 -28.83
CA PRO A 127 2.16 -3.90 -29.25
C PRO A 127 2.14 -2.57 -30.01
N LYS A 128 1.11 -2.35 -30.84
CA LYS A 128 0.91 -1.10 -31.58
C LYS A 128 0.65 0.07 -30.64
N ASP A 129 -0.14 -0.15 -29.59
CA ASP A 129 -0.39 0.89 -28.59
C ASP A 129 0.90 1.21 -27.83
N LEU A 130 1.65 0.20 -27.37
CA LEU A 130 2.91 0.39 -26.63
C LEU A 130 3.99 1.10 -27.47
N ARG A 131 4.12 0.78 -28.76
CA ARG A 131 5.05 1.45 -29.70
C ARG A 131 4.58 2.84 -30.12
N GLY A 132 3.35 3.23 -29.78
CA GLY A 132 2.74 4.46 -30.25
C GLY A 132 3.28 5.73 -29.58
N SER A 133 2.87 6.87 -30.14
CA SER A 133 3.22 8.19 -29.62
C SER A 133 2.29 8.61 -28.47
N HIS A 134 2.86 9.08 -27.36
CA HIS A 134 2.14 9.67 -26.23
C HIS A 134 1.31 10.89 -26.64
N LEU A 135 1.78 11.68 -27.61
CA LEU A 135 0.99 12.76 -28.24
C LEU A 135 -0.32 12.30 -28.88
N LYS A 136 -0.48 10.99 -29.16
CA LYS A 136 -1.70 10.38 -29.71
C LYS A 136 -2.48 9.59 -28.65
N GLY A 137 -2.12 9.72 -27.37
CA GLY A 137 -2.67 8.92 -26.28
C GLY A 137 -2.22 7.45 -26.31
N LEU A 138 -1.18 7.13 -27.07
CA LEU A 138 -0.57 5.81 -27.17
C LEU A 138 0.78 5.81 -26.45
N GLY A 139 1.44 4.67 -26.35
CA GLY A 139 2.72 4.53 -25.67
C GLY A 139 2.57 3.70 -24.39
N PRO A 140 3.69 3.41 -23.73
CA PRO A 140 3.68 2.65 -22.49
C PRO A 140 3.00 3.46 -21.37
N LEU A 141 3.14 4.79 -21.43
CA LEU A 141 2.72 5.80 -20.46
C LEU A 141 2.08 6.99 -21.18
N LYS A 142 1.17 7.71 -20.53
CA LYS A 142 0.41 8.85 -21.05
C LYS A 142 1.29 10.03 -21.48
N ASN A 143 2.41 10.25 -20.78
CA ASN A 143 3.30 11.38 -21.02
C ASN A 143 4.67 10.97 -21.59
N ARG A 144 4.86 9.70 -21.96
CA ARG A 144 6.14 9.17 -22.43
C ARG A 144 5.94 8.07 -23.46
N SER A 145 6.54 8.26 -24.63
CA SER A 145 6.73 7.20 -25.63
C SER A 145 7.91 6.32 -25.25
N MET A 146 7.95 5.09 -25.77
CA MET A 146 9.16 4.27 -25.67
C MET A 146 10.32 4.98 -26.35
N THR A 147 11.50 4.90 -25.73
CA THR A 147 12.74 5.41 -26.34
C THR A 147 13.20 4.48 -27.46
N GLU A 148 14.02 4.98 -28.38
CA GLU A 148 14.59 4.15 -29.46
C GLU A 148 15.39 2.96 -28.89
N ASN A 149 16.10 3.18 -27.78
CA ASN A 149 16.86 2.13 -27.10
C ASN A 149 15.95 1.07 -26.46
N GLU A 150 14.80 1.47 -25.88
CA GLU A 150 13.81 0.52 -25.36
C GLU A 150 13.20 -0.32 -26.47
N LEU A 151 12.89 0.29 -27.62
CA LEU A 151 12.36 -0.41 -28.79
C LEU A 151 13.38 -1.40 -29.35
N ALA A 152 14.62 -0.97 -29.56
CA ALA A 152 15.69 -1.82 -30.05
C ALA A 152 15.98 -3.00 -29.11
N SER A 153 15.96 -2.76 -27.79
CA SER A 153 16.14 -3.83 -26.79
C SER A 153 15.00 -4.84 -26.80
N ALA A 154 13.75 -4.37 -26.97
CA ALA A 154 12.59 -5.25 -27.08
C ALA A 154 12.62 -6.07 -28.37
N ASP A 155 12.96 -5.46 -29.50
CA ASP A 155 13.09 -6.14 -30.80
C ASP A 155 14.19 -7.21 -30.75
N LEU A 156 15.34 -6.91 -30.13
CA LEU A 156 16.41 -7.89 -29.93
C LEU A 156 15.98 -9.08 -29.06
N LEU A 157 15.21 -8.86 -27.99
CA LEU A 157 14.66 -9.96 -27.18
C LEU A 157 13.67 -10.83 -27.96
N LEU A 158 12.88 -10.21 -28.84
CA LEU A 158 11.96 -10.92 -29.72
C LEU A 158 12.72 -11.76 -30.75
N GLU A 159 13.78 -11.22 -31.36
CA GLU A 159 14.65 -11.94 -32.30
C GLU A 159 15.37 -13.13 -31.65
N LEU A 160 15.81 -12.99 -30.40
CA LEU A 160 16.45 -14.07 -29.65
C LEU A 160 15.48 -15.22 -29.30
N ASP A 161 14.16 -14.97 -29.36
CA ASP A 161 13.09 -15.92 -29.01
C ASP A 161 13.22 -16.50 -27.59
N VAL A 162 13.58 -15.65 -26.62
CA VAL A 162 13.85 -16.01 -25.22
C VAL A 162 12.74 -15.62 -24.26
N ASP A 163 12.16 -16.56 -23.51
CA ASP A 163 11.16 -16.28 -22.48
C ASP A 163 11.70 -15.31 -21.41
N THR A 164 11.06 -14.13 -21.27
CA THR A 164 11.50 -13.11 -20.31
C THR A 164 11.41 -13.62 -18.87
N PHE A 165 10.46 -14.50 -18.56
CA PHE A 165 10.32 -15.08 -17.22
C PHE A 165 11.55 -15.91 -16.83
N ARG A 166 12.09 -16.68 -17.79
CA ARG A 166 13.32 -17.46 -17.57
C ARG A 166 14.53 -16.56 -17.33
N LEU A 167 14.61 -15.41 -18.01
CA LEU A 167 15.66 -14.41 -17.77
C LEU A 167 15.55 -13.81 -16.35
N TYR A 168 14.34 -13.41 -15.94
CA TYR A 168 14.08 -12.92 -14.59
C TYR A 168 14.43 -13.95 -13.51
N GLU A 169 14.04 -15.21 -13.71
CA GLU A 169 14.34 -16.30 -12.78
C GLU A 169 15.85 -16.53 -12.65
N TYR A 170 16.56 -16.64 -13.77
CA TYR A 170 18.02 -16.81 -13.80
C TYR A 170 18.72 -15.70 -13.03
N ILE A 171 18.42 -14.43 -13.36
CA ILE A 171 19.10 -13.28 -12.76
C ILE A 171 18.87 -13.21 -11.25
N ARG A 172 17.66 -13.55 -10.80
CA ARG A 172 17.35 -13.59 -9.36
C ARG A 172 18.11 -14.68 -8.65
N MET A 173 18.11 -15.89 -9.19
CA MET A 173 18.84 -17.02 -8.62
C MET A 173 20.33 -16.72 -8.54
N ARG A 174 20.91 -16.20 -9.63
CA ARG A 174 22.31 -15.76 -9.67
C ARG A 174 22.61 -14.71 -8.61
N THR A 175 21.76 -13.68 -8.51
CA THR A 175 21.93 -12.61 -7.51
C THR A 175 21.84 -13.17 -6.08
N GLN A 176 20.89 -14.05 -5.80
CA GLN A 176 20.73 -14.68 -4.48
C GLN A 176 21.95 -15.52 -4.10
N LEU A 177 22.45 -16.34 -5.01
CA LEU A 177 23.62 -17.19 -4.79
C LEU A 177 24.89 -16.36 -4.62
N PHE A 178 25.07 -15.28 -5.40
CA PHE A 178 26.16 -14.34 -5.17
C PHE A 178 26.09 -13.71 -3.77
N TRP A 179 24.93 -13.26 -3.32
CA TRP A 179 24.80 -12.71 -1.96
C TRP A 179 24.98 -13.75 -0.84
N ALA A 180 24.61 -15.01 -1.08
CA ALA A 180 24.84 -16.10 -0.13
C ALA A 180 26.33 -16.41 -0.01
N GLU A 181 27.02 -16.52 -1.14
CA GLU A 181 28.45 -16.83 -1.19
C GLU A 181 29.30 -15.68 -0.66
N ALA A 182 28.96 -14.43 -1.01
CA ALA A 182 29.61 -13.25 -0.45
C ALA A 182 29.51 -13.22 1.09
N ARG A 183 28.34 -13.58 1.64
CA ARG A 183 28.15 -13.71 3.10
C ARG A 183 29.00 -14.82 3.70
N SER A 184 29.06 -15.98 3.06
CA SER A 184 29.90 -17.11 3.49
C SER A 184 31.38 -16.72 3.57
N LEU A 185 31.86 -16.02 2.54
CA LEU A 185 33.25 -15.54 2.44
C LEU A 185 33.51 -14.23 3.18
N LYS A 186 32.51 -13.68 3.90
CA LYS A 186 32.58 -12.40 4.62
C LYS A 186 33.08 -11.25 3.75
N THR A 187 32.64 -11.21 2.50
CA THR A 187 32.97 -10.20 1.49
C THR A 187 31.70 -9.60 0.88
N ASN A 188 31.85 -8.72 -0.11
CA ASN A 188 30.76 -8.16 -0.89
C ASN A 188 30.67 -8.85 -2.26
N VAL A 189 29.49 -8.81 -2.90
CA VAL A 189 29.26 -9.41 -4.22
C VAL A 189 30.23 -8.90 -5.29
N GLU A 190 30.60 -7.62 -5.22
CA GLU A 190 31.58 -7.00 -6.12
C GLU A 190 32.95 -7.69 -6.02
N ASN A 191 33.38 -8.00 -4.79
CA ASN A 191 34.68 -8.57 -4.45
C ASN A 191 34.72 -10.10 -4.47
N LEU A 192 33.64 -10.76 -4.88
CA LEU A 192 33.65 -12.21 -5.06
C LEU A 192 34.65 -12.60 -6.16
N PRO A 193 35.49 -13.63 -5.94
CA PRO A 193 36.42 -14.11 -6.95
C PRO A 193 35.70 -14.43 -8.28
N PRO A 194 36.25 -14.04 -9.44
CA PRO A 194 35.64 -14.32 -10.73
C PRO A 194 35.37 -15.81 -10.97
N GLU A 195 36.24 -16.69 -10.45
CA GLU A 195 36.08 -18.14 -10.55
C GLU A 195 34.84 -18.63 -9.80
N VAL A 196 34.54 -18.04 -8.64
CA VAL A 196 33.35 -18.36 -7.84
C VAL A 196 32.09 -17.87 -8.53
N LYS A 197 32.10 -16.64 -9.08
CA LYS A 197 30.97 -16.11 -9.86
C LYS A 197 30.67 -17.01 -11.05
N LYS A 198 31.72 -17.41 -11.79
CA LYS A 198 31.60 -18.28 -12.94
C LYS A 198 31.09 -19.68 -12.57
N ALA A 199 31.58 -20.27 -11.48
CA ALA A 199 31.10 -21.58 -11.01
C ALA A 199 29.60 -21.56 -10.68
N ILE A 200 29.13 -20.50 -10.01
CA ILE A 200 27.69 -20.32 -9.72
C ILE A 200 26.89 -20.15 -11.03
N GLU A 201 27.38 -19.34 -11.97
CA GLU A 201 26.72 -19.15 -13.25
C GLU A 201 26.63 -20.47 -14.04
N ASP A 202 27.72 -21.24 -14.12
CA ASP A 202 27.78 -22.54 -14.78
C ASP A 202 26.83 -23.57 -14.11
N GLU A 203 26.71 -23.55 -12.78
CA GLU A 203 25.75 -24.39 -12.04
C GLU A 203 24.29 -24.04 -12.39
N ILE A 204 23.94 -22.75 -12.44
CA ILE A 204 22.59 -22.32 -12.81
C ILE A 204 22.31 -22.66 -14.27
N ILE A 205 23.26 -22.39 -15.17
CA ILE A 205 23.14 -22.71 -16.61
C ILE A 205 22.89 -24.20 -16.79
N GLY A 206 23.66 -25.06 -16.13
CA GLY A 206 23.50 -26.51 -16.19
C GLY A 206 22.20 -27.01 -15.57
N SER A 207 21.80 -26.48 -14.41
CA SER A 207 20.58 -26.92 -13.72
C SER A 207 19.28 -26.46 -14.39
N LYS A 208 19.28 -25.27 -15.00
CA LYS A 208 18.13 -24.68 -15.70
C LYS A 208 18.11 -24.96 -17.21
N ASN A 209 19.15 -25.62 -17.72
CA ASN A 209 19.38 -25.83 -19.14
C ASN A 209 19.25 -24.53 -19.93
N MET A 210 19.99 -23.49 -19.52
CA MET A 210 19.94 -22.18 -20.17
C MET A 210 20.55 -22.28 -21.58
N THR A 211 19.85 -21.76 -22.58
CA THR A 211 20.33 -21.76 -23.97
C THR A 211 21.27 -20.57 -24.23
N PRO A 212 22.11 -20.61 -25.29
CA PRO A 212 22.96 -19.47 -25.66
C PRO A 212 22.16 -18.18 -25.92
N ASN A 213 20.99 -18.29 -26.54
CA ASN A 213 20.10 -17.13 -26.76
C ASN A 213 19.61 -16.57 -25.43
N GLU A 214 19.18 -17.43 -24.49
CA GLU A 214 18.75 -16.99 -23.16
C GLU A 214 19.89 -16.28 -22.41
N MET A 215 21.13 -16.78 -22.55
CA MET A 215 22.29 -16.11 -21.97
C MET A 215 22.59 -14.75 -22.63
N ALA A 216 22.38 -14.60 -23.94
CA ALA A 216 22.44 -13.31 -24.60
C ALA A 216 21.33 -12.36 -24.08
N GLY A 217 20.12 -12.88 -23.85
CA GLY A 217 19.03 -12.14 -23.21
C GLY A 217 19.35 -11.71 -21.78
N VAL A 218 20.01 -12.56 -20.99
CA VAL A 218 20.50 -12.23 -19.64
C VAL A 218 21.51 -11.09 -19.70
N GLN A 219 22.46 -11.12 -20.63
CA GLN A 219 23.45 -10.06 -20.81
C GLN A 219 22.79 -8.72 -21.17
N LEU A 220 21.75 -8.76 -22.02
CA LEU A 220 20.97 -7.57 -22.34
C LEU A 220 20.22 -7.02 -21.11
N PHE A 221 19.58 -7.89 -20.32
CA PHE A 221 18.93 -7.49 -19.07
C PHE A 221 19.94 -6.87 -18.09
N ASP A 222 21.13 -7.46 -17.95
CA ASP A 222 22.18 -6.91 -17.10
C ASP A 222 22.66 -5.54 -17.59
N HIS A 223 22.83 -5.38 -18.90
CA HIS A 223 23.14 -4.08 -19.48
C HIS A 223 22.03 -3.06 -19.16
N ILE A 224 20.77 -3.38 -19.43
CA ILE A 224 19.63 -2.50 -19.13
C ILE A 224 19.61 -2.07 -17.67
N ARG A 225 19.84 -3.01 -16.73
CA ARG A 225 19.83 -2.74 -15.29
C ARG A 225 20.89 -1.75 -14.83
N THR A 226 21.97 -1.58 -15.59
CA THR A 226 23.00 -0.55 -15.30
C THR A 226 22.60 0.85 -15.76
N GLN A 227 21.58 0.96 -16.60
CA GLN A 227 21.10 2.24 -17.14
C GLN A 227 20.03 2.85 -16.22
N ASP A 228 19.89 4.17 -16.32
CA ASP A 228 18.80 4.88 -15.62
C ASP A 228 17.45 4.45 -16.19
N LEU A 229 16.54 4.19 -15.27
CA LEU A 229 15.20 3.72 -15.53
C LEU A 229 14.32 4.73 -16.30
N ASN A 230 14.65 6.02 -16.28
CA ASN A 230 13.99 7.02 -17.13
C ASN A 230 14.43 6.93 -18.60
N ASP A 231 15.63 6.41 -18.86
CA ASP A 231 16.21 6.29 -20.19
C ASP A 231 15.90 4.92 -20.83
N LEU A 232 15.98 3.85 -20.03
CA LEU A 232 15.84 2.47 -20.49
C LEU A 232 15.12 1.61 -19.46
N ALA A 233 13.79 1.56 -19.49
CA ALA A 233 13.00 0.86 -18.48
C ALA A 233 12.83 -0.64 -18.80
N LEU A 234 13.38 -1.52 -17.94
CA LEU A 234 13.30 -2.97 -18.15
C LEU A 234 11.85 -3.50 -18.18
N ASP A 235 10.97 -2.95 -17.33
CA ASP A 235 9.55 -3.26 -17.28
C ASP A 235 8.80 -2.88 -18.56
N VAL A 236 9.12 -1.73 -19.16
CA VAL A 236 8.50 -1.27 -20.40
C VAL A 236 8.93 -2.17 -21.56
N ILE A 237 10.21 -2.51 -21.62
CA ILE A 237 10.77 -3.46 -22.59
C ILE A 237 10.08 -4.82 -22.45
N THR A 238 10.06 -5.36 -21.23
CA THR A 238 9.44 -6.66 -20.94
C THR A 238 7.97 -6.67 -21.33
N ARG A 239 7.22 -5.63 -20.97
CA ARG A 239 5.80 -5.50 -21.32
C ARG A 239 5.57 -5.51 -22.83
N LEU A 240 6.43 -4.85 -23.62
CA LEU A 240 6.33 -4.90 -25.08
C LEU A 240 6.63 -6.29 -25.64
N VAL A 241 7.66 -6.97 -25.12
CA VAL A 241 8.01 -8.34 -25.54
C VAL A 241 6.85 -9.30 -25.26
N GLU A 242 6.31 -9.27 -24.04
CA GLU A 242 5.19 -10.10 -23.62
C GLU A 242 3.91 -9.78 -24.41
N ALA A 243 3.61 -8.50 -24.63
CA ALA A 243 2.49 -8.09 -25.48
C ALA A 243 2.64 -8.59 -26.92
N THR A 244 3.87 -8.60 -27.45
CA THR A 244 4.13 -9.02 -28.84
C THR A 244 4.04 -10.53 -28.99
N ARG A 245 4.65 -11.30 -28.08
CA ARG A 245 4.58 -12.77 -28.12
C ARG A 245 3.21 -13.33 -27.77
N GLY A 246 2.56 -12.76 -26.75
CA GLY A 246 1.23 -13.16 -26.33
C GLY A 246 0.13 -12.75 -27.33
N GLY A 247 0.46 -11.99 -28.37
CA GLY A 247 -0.53 -11.44 -29.30
C GLY A 247 -1.54 -10.56 -28.60
N ALA A 248 -1.08 -9.72 -27.67
CA ALA A 248 -1.93 -8.86 -26.87
C ALA A 248 -2.79 -7.99 -27.79
N LEU A 249 -4.10 -8.08 -27.57
CA LEU A 249 -5.11 -7.42 -28.37
C LEU A 249 -5.09 -5.91 -28.14
N SER A 250 -5.60 -5.15 -29.12
CA SER A 250 -6.01 -3.78 -28.81
C SER A 250 -7.20 -3.84 -27.84
N GLN A 251 -7.48 -2.74 -27.15
CA GLN A 251 -8.69 -2.68 -26.31
C GLN A 251 -9.96 -2.97 -27.13
N ALA A 252 -10.03 -2.47 -28.37
CA ALA A 252 -11.16 -2.72 -29.27
C ALA A 252 -11.29 -4.21 -29.62
N ASP A 253 -10.18 -4.87 -29.97
CA ASP A 253 -10.17 -6.30 -30.30
C ASP A 253 -10.44 -7.17 -29.07
N PHE A 254 -9.97 -6.76 -27.89
CA PHE A 254 -10.27 -7.43 -26.62
C PHE A 254 -11.77 -7.36 -26.30
N ALA A 255 -12.38 -6.19 -26.45
CA ALA A 255 -13.81 -6.01 -26.24
C ALA A 255 -14.63 -6.87 -27.21
N ALA A 256 -14.24 -6.90 -28.50
CA ALA A 256 -14.89 -7.74 -29.49
C ALA A 256 -14.74 -9.23 -29.18
N LYS A 257 -13.52 -9.70 -28.86
CA LYS A 257 -13.25 -11.11 -28.55
C LYS A 257 -14.00 -11.60 -27.31
N ASN A 258 -14.13 -10.75 -26.30
CA ASN A 258 -14.81 -11.10 -25.04
C ASN A 258 -16.30 -10.77 -25.04
N ASN A 259 -16.87 -10.34 -26.18
CA ASN A 259 -18.26 -9.91 -26.30
C ASN A 259 -18.66 -8.89 -25.21
N MET A 260 -17.78 -7.93 -24.93
CA MET A 260 -18.01 -6.96 -23.87
C MET A 260 -19.23 -6.09 -24.22
N SER A 261 -20.15 -5.98 -23.26
CA SER A 261 -21.31 -5.10 -23.38
C SER A 261 -20.91 -3.63 -23.37
N ALA A 262 -21.75 -2.77 -23.96
CA ALA A 262 -21.58 -1.33 -23.90
C ALA A 262 -21.49 -0.80 -22.45
N VAL A 263 -22.17 -1.47 -21.50
CA VAL A 263 -22.12 -1.13 -20.08
C VAL A 263 -20.74 -1.42 -19.49
N GLN A 264 -20.14 -2.58 -19.78
CA GLN A 264 -18.78 -2.91 -19.34
C GLN A 264 -17.75 -1.92 -19.88
N ILE A 265 -17.83 -1.56 -21.16
CA ILE A 265 -16.93 -0.57 -21.78
C ILE A 265 -17.13 0.81 -21.15
N ARG A 266 -18.38 1.21 -20.89
CA ARG A 266 -18.69 2.47 -20.21
C ARG A 266 -18.06 2.53 -18.82
N ILE A 267 -18.22 1.48 -18.01
CA ILE A 267 -17.63 1.40 -16.67
C ILE A 267 -16.11 1.54 -16.77
N ALA A 268 -15.47 0.81 -17.69
CA ALA A 268 -14.03 0.91 -17.89
C ALA A 268 -13.59 2.36 -18.19
N ASN A 269 -14.28 3.02 -19.11
CA ASN A 269 -13.95 4.39 -19.51
C ASN A 269 -14.16 5.40 -18.37
N GLU A 270 -15.23 5.26 -17.58
CA GLU A 270 -15.46 6.13 -16.41
C GLU A 270 -14.39 5.90 -15.33
N ILE A 271 -13.96 4.66 -15.10
CA ILE A 271 -12.85 4.35 -14.19
C ILE A 271 -11.55 5.00 -14.68
N VAL A 272 -11.22 4.84 -15.96
CA VAL A 272 -10.03 5.47 -16.55
C VAL A 272 -10.08 7.00 -16.38
N LYS A 273 -11.23 7.61 -16.68
CA LYS A 273 -11.42 9.05 -16.55
C LYS A 273 -11.26 9.53 -15.11
N LEU A 274 -11.81 8.78 -14.15
CA LEU A 274 -11.68 9.08 -12.73
C LEU A 274 -10.21 9.01 -12.29
N GLN A 275 -9.51 7.93 -12.66
CA GLN A 275 -8.10 7.74 -12.32
C GLN A 275 -7.21 8.84 -12.90
N ASP A 276 -7.45 9.19 -14.17
CA ASP A 276 -6.75 10.26 -14.87
C ASP A 276 -7.03 11.64 -14.25
N ALA A 277 -8.24 11.90 -13.79
CA ALA A 277 -8.59 13.16 -13.13
C ALA A 277 -7.88 13.32 -11.77
N ILE A 278 -7.68 12.23 -11.04
CA ILE A 278 -6.93 12.23 -9.77
C ILE A 278 -5.43 12.44 -10.03
N ALA A 279 -4.86 11.77 -11.03
CA ALA A 279 -3.45 11.96 -11.40
C ALA A 279 -3.15 13.39 -11.88
N ALA A 280 -4.16 14.10 -12.40
CA ALA A 280 -4.00 15.48 -12.83
C ALA A 280 -4.00 16.51 -11.67
N ILE A 281 -4.24 16.08 -10.42
CA ILE A 281 -4.22 16.97 -9.26
C ILE A 281 -2.76 17.35 -8.94
N PRO A 282 -2.39 18.64 -8.86
CA PRO A 282 -0.99 19.07 -8.78
C PRO A 282 -0.15 18.52 -7.63
N ASP A 283 -0.78 18.22 -6.48
CA ASP A 283 -0.09 17.71 -5.29
C ASP A 283 -0.10 16.18 -5.18
N VAL A 284 -0.85 15.49 -6.04
CA VAL A 284 -0.79 14.03 -6.13
C VAL A 284 0.58 13.64 -6.71
N PRO A 285 1.34 12.75 -6.06
CA PRO A 285 2.71 12.43 -6.47
C PRO A 285 2.78 11.45 -7.65
N ILE A 286 1.78 11.50 -8.54
CA ILE A 286 1.58 10.56 -9.64
C ILE A 286 1.22 11.36 -10.88
N ASP A 287 2.14 11.44 -11.83
CA ASP A 287 1.98 12.24 -13.03
C ASP A 287 1.15 11.49 -14.11
N ASP A 288 1.01 10.16 -13.97
CA ASP A 288 0.26 9.34 -14.92
C ASP A 288 -0.35 8.06 -14.31
N ALA A 289 -1.68 8.00 -14.25
CA ALA A 289 -2.42 6.82 -13.80
C ALA A 289 -2.23 5.56 -14.68
N GLN A 290 -1.73 5.69 -15.92
CA GLN A 290 -1.37 4.53 -16.75
C GLN A 290 -0.15 3.79 -16.20
N LEU A 291 0.71 4.45 -15.42
CA LEU A 291 1.83 3.82 -14.72
C LEU A 291 1.30 2.73 -13.78
N ILE A 292 0.31 3.05 -12.96
CA ILE A 292 -0.27 2.11 -11.97
C ILE A 292 -0.86 0.88 -12.66
N ARG A 293 -1.57 1.11 -13.76
CA ARG A 293 -2.19 0.04 -14.55
C ARG A 293 -1.11 -0.86 -15.18
N GLY A 294 -0.19 -0.27 -15.94
CA GLY A 294 0.89 -1.01 -16.60
C GLY A 294 1.82 -1.76 -15.65
N TYR A 295 2.10 -1.19 -14.48
CA TYR A 295 2.99 -1.79 -13.49
C TYR A 295 2.38 -2.97 -12.76
N MET A 296 1.12 -2.89 -12.33
CA MET A 296 0.51 -3.95 -11.53
C MET A 296 0.52 -5.29 -12.26
N ALA A 297 0.27 -5.30 -13.57
CA ALA A 297 0.35 -6.50 -14.38
C ALA A 297 1.78 -7.07 -14.42
N HIS A 298 2.80 -6.22 -14.61
CA HIS A 298 4.22 -6.62 -14.56
C HIS A 298 4.58 -7.24 -13.20
N PHE A 299 4.18 -6.60 -12.10
CA PHE A 299 4.42 -7.11 -10.75
C PHE A 299 3.73 -8.45 -10.50
N ALA A 300 2.48 -8.61 -10.95
CA ALA A 300 1.72 -9.85 -10.82
C ALA A 300 2.33 -11.00 -11.64
N GLN A 301 2.87 -10.70 -12.82
CA GLN A 301 3.49 -11.70 -13.70
C GLN A 301 4.85 -12.16 -13.17
N HIS A 302 5.70 -11.23 -12.71
CA HIS A 302 7.06 -11.54 -12.31
C HIS A 302 7.25 -11.76 -10.81
N GLN A 303 6.19 -12.00 -10.04
CA GLN A 303 6.12 -12.40 -8.62
C GLN A 303 7.46 -12.43 -7.86
N THR A 304 7.68 -11.46 -6.96
CA THR A 304 8.86 -11.40 -6.09
C THR A 304 8.51 -11.17 -4.63
N ALA A 305 9.48 -11.46 -3.76
CA ALA A 305 9.41 -11.11 -2.35
C ALA A 305 9.36 -9.58 -2.10
N SER A 306 9.88 -8.77 -3.02
CA SER A 306 9.81 -7.30 -2.98
C SER A 306 9.55 -6.69 -4.35
N PRO A 307 8.74 -5.61 -4.48
CA PRO A 307 8.51 -4.94 -5.75
C PRO A 307 9.81 -4.54 -6.47
N GLU A 308 10.79 -4.04 -5.75
CA GLU A 308 12.10 -3.67 -6.32
C GLU A 308 12.77 -4.88 -7.03
N GLY A 309 12.54 -6.11 -6.55
CA GLY A 309 12.99 -7.33 -7.22
C GLY A 309 12.28 -7.63 -8.55
N SER A 310 11.06 -7.15 -8.78
CA SER A 310 10.34 -7.32 -10.06
C SER A 310 10.90 -6.47 -11.18
N ILE A 311 11.71 -5.45 -10.85
CA ILE A 311 12.49 -4.65 -11.81
C ILE A 311 14.00 -4.94 -11.68
N LEU A 312 14.37 -6.06 -11.05
CA LEU A 312 15.75 -6.51 -10.83
C LEU A 312 16.65 -5.44 -10.18
N ASN A 313 16.07 -4.62 -9.31
CA ASN A 313 16.72 -3.50 -8.62
C ASN A 313 17.41 -2.51 -9.57
N GLN A 314 16.84 -2.25 -10.74
CA GLN A 314 17.32 -1.21 -11.64
C GLN A 314 17.36 0.16 -10.94
N GLY A 315 18.44 0.92 -11.16
CA GLY A 315 18.64 2.24 -10.59
C GLY A 315 17.78 3.32 -11.26
N GLY A 316 17.43 4.37 -10.51
CA GLY A 316 16.65 5.52 -10.98
C GLY A 316 15.47 5.83 -10.05
N ILE A 317 15.11 7.12 -9.95
CA ILE A 317 14.02 7.59 -9.08
C ILE A 317 12.90 8.14 -9.98
N SER A 318 11.90 7.30 -10.27
CA SER A 318 10.61 7.78 -10.78
C SER A 318 9.66 7.96 -9.60
N ARG A 319 9.04 9.14 -9.46
CA ARG A 319 8.05 9.44 -8.40
C ARG A 319 6.90 8.44 -8.44
N ASP A 320 6.41 8.13 -9.63
CA ASP A 320 5.31 7.19 -9.84
C ASP A 320 5.66 5.76 -9.43
N ARG A 321 6.89 5.32 -9.74
CA ARG A 321 7.36 3.99 -9.35
C ARG A 321 7.62 3.89 -7.86
N ALA A 322 8.16 4.95 -7.25
CA ALA A 322 8.30 5.03 -5.80
C ALA A 322 6.93 4.93 -5.12
N PHE A 323 5.93 5.60 -5.68
CA PHE A 323 4.54 5.51 -5.22
C PHE A 323 3.97 4.09 -5.35
N VAL A 324 4.05 3.47 -6.54
CA VAL A 324 3.56 2.10 -6.77
C VAL A 324 4.28 1.07 -5.88
N ASN A 325 5.61 1.16 -5.78
CA ASN A 325 6.40 0.28 -4.91
C ASN A 325 6.00 0.44 -3.44
N ALA A 326 5.79 1.68 -2.98
CA ALA A 326 5.34 1.95 -1.62
C ALA A 326 3.97 1.33 -1.35
N MET A 327 3.01 1.48 -2.27
CA MET A 327 1.66 0.90 -2.14
C MET A 327 1.66 -0.63 -2.12
N ILE A 328 2.51 -1.27 -2.95
CA ILE A 328 2.59 -2.73 -2.99
C ILE A 328 3.30 -3.25 -1.73
N ARG A 329 4.39 -2.59 -1.30
CA ARG A 329 5.13 -2.98 -0.09
C ARG A 329 4.32 -2.79 1.19
N SER A 330 3.55 -1.71 1.27
CA SER A 330 2.64 -1.48 2.39
C SER A 330 1.54 -2.55 2.39
N GLY A 331 1.14 -3.05 1.21
CA GLY A 331 -0.01 -3.95 1.06
C GLY A 331 -1.33 -3.19 0.94
N GLU A 332 -1.27 -1.85 0.82
CA GLU A 332 -2.42 -1.01 0.49
C GLU A 332 -2.98 -1.36 -0.90
N THR A 333 -2.12 -1.75 -1.83
CA THR A 333 -2.51 -2.28 -3.15
C THR A 333 -2.10 -3.75 -3.28
N ASN A 334 -3.07 -4.59 -3.66
CA ASN A 334 -2.82 -5.97 -4.06
C ASN A 334 -2.68 -6.04 -5.58
N VAL A 335 -1.50 -6.45 -6.06
CA VAL A 335 -1.22 -6.61 -7.51
C VAL A 335 -2.06 -7.69 -8.18
N TYR A 336 -2.64 -8.60 -7.40
CA TYR A 336 -3.51 -9.69 -7.87
C TYR A 336 -5.00 -9.35 -7.76
N ASP A 337 -5.37 -8.18 -7.25
CA ASP A 337 -6.77 -7.77 -7.22
C ASP A 337 -7.21 -7.34 -8.61
N THR A 338 -8.26 -7.98 -9.11
CA THR A 338 -8.79 -7.76 -10.45
C THR A 338 -10.17 -7.11 -10.43
N ASN A 339 -10.67 -6.71 -9.25
CA ASN A 339 -11.88 -5.89 -9.18
C ASN A 339 -11.51 -4.42 -9.44
N PRO A 340 -11.97 -3.82 -10.55
CA PRO A 340 -11.55 -2.48 -10.93
C PRO A 340 -12.10 -1.40 -9.99
N ILE A 341 -13.20 -1.65 -9.26
CA ILE A 341 -13.71 -0.74 -8.22
C ILE A 341 -12.78 -0.77 -7.01
N ALA A 342 -12.46 -1.96 -6.50
CA ALA A 342 -11.59 -2.10 -5.33
C ALA A 342 -10.18 -1.54 -5.58
N VAL A 343 -9.61 -1.81 -6.75
CA VAL A 343 -8.31 -1.26 -7.17
C VAL A 343 -8.36 0.27 -7.26
N THR A 344 -9.43 0.83 -7.82
CA THR A 344 -9.58 2.29 -7.95
C THR A 344 -9.82 2.97 -6.60
N ALA A 345 -10.56 2.35 -5.68
CA ALA A 345 -10.76 2.86 -4.33
C ALA A 345 -9.43 2.93 -3.55
N ARG A 346 -8.60 1.90 -3.67
CA ARG A 346 -7.24 1.87 -3.08
C ARG A 346 -6.35 2.95 -3.71
N TYR A 347 -6.41 3.11 -5.03
CA TYR A 347 -5.70 4.18 -5.71
C TYR A 347 -6.10 5.57 -5.20
N ILE A 348 -7.40 5.86 -5.09
CA ILE A 348 -7.93 7.12 -4.53
C ILE A 348 -7.37 7.36 -3.14
N LYS A 349 -7.52 6.37 -2.24
CA LYS A 349 -7.05 6.46 -0.86
C LYS A 349 -5.54 6.75 -0.82
N ASN A 350 -4.75 5.97 -1.55
CA ASN A 350 -3.30 6.07 -1.52
C ASN A 350 -2.78 7.40 -2.11
N ALA A 351 -3.46 7.94 -3.14
CA ALA A 351 -3.12 9.23 -3.71
C ALA A 351 -3.23 10.36 -2.66
N PHE A 352 -4.29 10.37 -1.86
CA PHE A 352 -4.49 11.38 -0.81
C PHE A 352 -3.72 11.09 0.47
N ASP A 353 -3.53 9.81 0.83
CA ASP A 353 -2.67 9.43 1.96
C ASP A 353 -1.22 9.85 1.72
N ALA A 354 -0.74 9.80 0.47
CA ALA A 354 0.60 10.26 0.14
C ALA A 354 0.79 11.77 0.33
N ILE A 355 -0.28 12.56 0.32
CA ILE A 355 -0.23 14.01 0.54
C ILE A 355 -0.40 14.34 2.02
N GLU A 356 -1.43 13.78 2.66
CA GLU A 356 -1.89 14.24 3.97
C GLU A 356 -1.44 13.33 5.13
N PHE A 357 -1.26 12.04 4.89
CA PHE A 357 -1.22 11.01 5.95
C PHE A 357 0.14 10.35 6.16
N ASN A 358 0.85 10.02 5.07
CA ASN A 358 2.04 9.17 5.12
C ASN A 358 3.16 9.73 6.00
N ASP A 359 3.35 11.04 6.02
CA ASP A 359 4.36 11.68 6.87
C ASP A 359 4.01 11.55 8.36
N ALA A 360 2.76 11.83 8.74
CA ALA A 360 2.28 11.65 10.11
C ALA A 360 2.38 10.20 10.56
N TRP A 361 2.02 9.25 9.69
CA TRP A 361 2.18 7.83 9.94
C TRP A 361 3.64 7.42 10.12
N ASN A 362 4.55 7.92 9.27
CA ASN A 362 5.98 7.61 9.36
C ASN A 362 6.58 8.12 10.68
N VAL A 363 6.15 9.30 11.15
CA VAL A 363 6.56 9.86 12.45
C VAL A 363 6.00 9.02 13.59
N ALA A 364 4.70 8.70 13.58
CA ALA A 364 4.08 7.85 14.61
C ALA A 364 4.72 6.46 14.67
N LYS A 365 5.04 5.86 13.51
CA LYS A 365 5.77 4.59 13.45
C LYS A 365 7.16 4.69 14.05
N ARG A 366 7.91 5.77 13.79
CA ARG A 366 9.23 5.97 14.41
C ARG A 366 9.11 5.99 15.93
N TYR A 367 8.16 6.76 16.49
CA TYR A 367 7.89 6.77 17.92
C TYR A 367 7.63 5.35 18.48
N VAL A 368 6.79 4.57 17.79
CA VAL A 368 6.48 3.18 18.18
C VAL A 368 7.68 2.24 18.10
N ASP A 369 8.54 2.43 17.10
CA ASP A 369 9.69 1.57 16.84
C ASP A 369 10.90 1.92 17.73
N THR A 370 11.12 3.20 18.06
CA THR A 370 12.32 3.66 18.76
C THR A 370 12.10 4.01 20.23
N GLU A 371 10.96 4.60 20.58
CA GLU A 371 10.74 5.13 21.93
C GLU A 371 9.95 4.12 22.79
N LEU A 372 8.84 3.59 22.29
CA LEU A 372 7.98 2.65 23.03
C LEU A 372 8.64 1.30 23.31
N GLY A 373 9.31 0.71 22.30
CA GLY A 373 9.92 -0.61 22.42
C GLY A 373 11.17 -0.66 23.30
N GLY A 374 11.84 0.48 23.50
CA GLY A 374 13.11 0.58 24.24
C GLY A 374 12.98 1.07 25.68
N GLN A 375 12.05 2.00 25.97
CA GLN A 375 11.99 2.69 27.26
C GLN A 375 11.21 1.95 28.36
N PHE A 376 10.23 1.11 28.01
CA PHE A 376 9.25 0.56 28.97
C PHE A 376 9.30 -0.98 29.10
N GLY A 377 10.39 -1.62 28.68
CA GLY A 377 10.60 -3.06 28.84
C GLY A 377 9.51 -3.95 28.21
N ARG A 378 9.06 -4.99 28.94
CA ARG A 378 8.05 -5.95 28.45
C ARG A 378 6.68 -5.30 28.21
N GLU A 379 6.31 -4.32 29.03
CA GLU A 379 5.03 -3.59 28.92
C GLU A 379 5.05 -2.64 27.71
N GLY A 380 6.18 -1.96 27.48
CA GLY A 380 6.44 -1.20 26.24
C GLY A 380 6.39 -2.04 24.98
N SER A 381 6.80 -3.31 25.06
CA SER A 381 6.72 -4.25 23.94
C SER A 381 5.27 -4.60 23.57
N VAL A 382 4.39 -4.78 24.56
CA VAL A 382 2.95 -5.02 24.32
C VAL A 382 2.28 -3.76 23.79
N ALA A 383 2.58 -2.59 24.37
CA ALA A 383 2.06 -1.32 23.89
C ALA A 383 2.51 -1.01 22.45
N SER A 384 3.78 -1.27 22.12
CA SER A 384 4.32 -1.16 20.76
C SER A 384 3.60 -2.10 19.79
N TRP A 385 3.28 -3.33 20.21
CA TRP A 385 2.54 -4.28 19.37
C TRP A 385 1.11 -3.80 19.06
N VAL A 386 0.37 -3.33 20.05
CA VAL A 386 -1.00 -2.80 19.86
C VAL A 386 -0.96 -1.53 18.99
N ALA A 387 -0.04 -0.60 19.27
CA ALA A 387 0.14 0.62 18.48
C ALA A 387 0.56 0.33 17.03
N ARG A 388 1.41 -0.67 16.78
CA ARG A 388 1.74 -1.15 15.42
C ARG A 388 0.53 -1.75 14.71
N SER A 389 -0.33 -2.47 15.43
CA SER A 389 -1.56 -2.98 14.82
C SER A 389 -2.46 -1.83 14.39
N TYR A 390 -2.73 -0.88 15.27
CA TYR A 390 -3.50 0.32 14.95
C TYR A 390 -2.92 1.07 13.74
N LEU A 391 -1.61 1.33 13.74
CA LEU A 391 -0.95 1.99 12.62
C LEU A 391 -1.08 1.20 11.31
N SER A 392 -1.05 -0.13 11.36
CA SER A 392 -1.25 -0.97 10.17
C SER A 392 -2.70 -0.88 9.67
N ASP A 393 -3.66 -1.03 10.58
CA ASP A 393 -5.09 -1.06 10.28
C ASP A 393 -5.56 0.30 9.72
N ILE A 394 -5.13 1.41 10.35
CA ILE A 394 -5.50 2.75 9.91
C ILE A 394 -4.89 3.11 8.54
N ARG A 395 -3.72 2.54 8.23
CA ARG A 395 -3.07 2.63 6.92
C ARG A 395 -3.75 1.76 5.86
N GLY A 396 -4.69 0.89 6.22
CA GLY A 396 -5.41 0.03 5.29
C GLY A 396 -4.68 -1.28 4.96
N ILE A 397 -3.70 -1.64 5.78
CA ILE A 397 -2.99 -2.92 5.74
C ILE A 397 -3.67 -3.81 6.78
N PRO A 398 -4.10 -5.04 6.46
CA PRO A 398 -4.63 -5.92 7.50
C PRO A 398 -3.55 -6.16 8.56
N GLY A 399 -3.72 -5.54 9.73
CA GLY A 399 -2.76 -5.56 10.83
C GLY A 399 -2.55 -6.95 11.40
N ALA A 400 -1.58 -7.06 12.32
CA ALA A 400 -1.33 -8.30 13.05
C ALA A 400 -2.58 -8.75 13.84
N ALA A 401 -3.40 -7.82 14.36
CA ALA A 401 -4.67 -8.13 14.98
C ALA A 401 -5.69 -8.71 13.98
N THR A 402 -5.71 -8.24 12.74
CA THR A 402 -6.56 -8.80 11.67
C THR A 402 -6.18 -10.25 11.34
N LYS A 403 -4.87 -10.54 11.22
CA LYS A 403 -4.36 -11.90 11.00
C LYS A 403 -4.57 -12.81 12.22
N PHE A 404 -4.45 -12.28 13.43
CA PHE A 404 -4.72 -12.98 14.68
C PHE A 404 -6.21 -13.27 14.85
N THR A 405 -7.10 -12.32 14.55
CA THR A 405 -8.56 -12.51 14.51
C THR A 405 -8.94 -13.54 13.44
N GLN A 406 -8.33 -13.50 12.25
CA GLN A 406 -8.50 -14.57 11.24
C GLN A 406 -8.07 -15.93 11.76
N GLN A 407 -6.91 -16.03 12.45
CA GLN A 407 -6.44 -17.28 13.06
C GLN A 407 -7.37 -17.78 14.17
N ILE A 408 -7.89 -16.89 15.03
CA ILE A 408 -8.84 -17.23 16.09
C ILE A 408 -10.19 -17.66 15.51
N PHE A 409 -10.72 -16.95 14.51
CA PHE A 409 -11.96 -17.33 13.84
C PHE A 409 -11.81 -18.66 13.10
N ASN A 410 -10.66 -18.90 12.44
CA ASN A 410 -10.36 -20.18 11.83
C ASN A 410 -10.30 -21.29 12.88
N ALA A 411 -9.58 -21.09 13.99
CA ALA A 411 -9.51 -22.06 15.09
C ALA A 411 -10.87 -22.31 15.75
N PHE A 412 -11.72 -21.28 15.87
CA PHE A 412 -13.08 -21.38 16.39
C PHE A 412 -13.98 -22.22 15.47
N PHE A 413 -14.01 -21.94 14.17
CA PHE A 413 -14.83 -22.70 13.23
C PHE A 413 -14.34 -24.13 13.03
N ASP A 414 -13.04 -24.35 13.04
CA ASP A 414 -12.45 -25.68 12.96
C ASP A 414 -12.78 -26.50 14.22
N LYS A 415 -12.84 -25.86 15.40
CA LYS A 415 -13.29 -26.49 16.66
C LYS A 415 -14.81 -26.73 16.71
N MET A 416 -15.60 -25.90 16.04
CA MET A 416 -17.06 -26.06 15.92
C MET A 416 -17.49 -27.03 14.81
N GLY A 417 -16.54 -27.54 14.00
CA GLY A 417 -16.82 -28.51 12.93
C GLY A 417 -17.56 -27.92 11.73
N TRP A 418 -17.57 -26.59 11.57
CA TRP A 418 -18.31 -25.92 10.49
C TRP A 418 -17.43 -25.79 9.24
N LYS A 419 -17.76 -26.61 8.23
CA LYS A 419 -17.16 -26.54 6.88
C LYS A 419 -17.80 -25.40 6.10
N MET A 420 -17.30 -24.18 6.28
CA MET A 420 -17.66 -23.05 5.44
C MET A 420 -16.67 -22.89 4.29
N GLU A 421 -17.15 -22.48 3.12
CA GLU A 421 -16.30 -22.12 1.99
C GLU A 421 -15.38 -20.94 2.34
N LEU A 422 -14.15 -20.98 1.80
CA LEU A 422 -13.09 -20.01 2.07
C LEU A 422 -13.53 -18.56 1.81
N ASN A 423 -14.35 -18.35 0.78
CA ASN A 423 -14.88 -17.05 0.39
C ASN A 423 -15.86 -16.49 1.43
N VAL A 424 -16.72 -17.34 2.01
CA VAL A 424 -17.66 -16.94 3.08
C VAL A 424 -16.94 -16.63 4.39
N ARG A 425 -15.87 -17.37 4.72
CA ARG A 425 -14.99 -17.04 5.86
C ARG A 425 -14.29 -15.70 5.67
N ARG A 426 -13.77 -15.45 4.46
CA ARG A 426 -13.09 -14.17 4.12
C ARG A 426 -14.07 -13.01 4.16
N ASP A 427 -15.30 -13.20 3.70
CA ASP A 427 -16.34 -12.18 3.71
C ASP A 427 -16.89 -11.89 5.11
N LEU A 428 -17.04 -12.89 5.99
CA LEU A 428 -17.40 -12.66 7.39
C LEU A 428 -16.32 -11.90 8.16
N VAL A 429 -15.06 -12.22 7.92
CA VAL A 429 -13.93 -11.50 8.49
C VAL A 429 -13.86 -10.09 7.91
N ASN A 430 -13.99 -9.92 6.60
CA ASN A 430 -14.02 -8.61 5.96
C ASN A 430 -15.22 -7.78 6.41
N THR A 431 -16.37 -8.41 6.73
CA THR A 431 -17.57 -7.75 7.27
C THR A 431 -17.36 -7.35 8.73
N TYR A 432 -16.78 -8.21 9.56
CA TYR A 432 -16.40 -7.88 10.94
C TYR A 432 -15.37 -6.74 10.97
N LEU A 433 -14.37 -6.80 10.11
CA LEU A 433 -13.36 -5.75 9.92
C LEU A 433 -13.96 -4.48 9.32
N ALA A 434 -14.95 -4.59 8.43
CA ALA A 434 -15.68 -3.43 7.92
C ALA A 434 -16.55 -2.80 9.02
N MET A 435 -17.13 -3.59 9.94
CA MET A 435 -17.87 -3.09 11.10
C MET A 435 -16.96 -2.40 12.12
N THR A 436 -15.78 -2.96 12.42
CA THR A 436 -14.80 -2.32 13.30
C THR A 436 -14.16 -1.11 12.63
N ASN A 437 -13.82 -1.18 11.34
CA ASN A 437 -13.29 -0.04 10.59
C ASN A 437 -14.35 1.04 10.33
N ALA A 438 -15.64 0.71 10.24
CA ALA A 438 -16.73 1.70 10.22
C ALA A 438 -16.84 2.45 11.56
N ALA A 439 -16.59 1.78 12.69
CA ALA A 439 -16.46 2.43 14.00
C ALA A 439 -15.19 3.31 14.10
N PHE A 440 -14.10 2.95 13.40
CA PHE A 440 -12.89 3.79 13.30
C PHE A 440 -13.02 4.96 12.30
N MET A 441 -13.90 4.86 11.29
CA MET A 441 -14.12 5.90 10.27
C MET A 441 -15.24 6.90 10.64
N GLY A 442 -15.77 6.85 11.86
CA GLY A 442 -16.74 7.85 12.32
C GLY A 442 -18.07 7.82 11.56
N ALA A 443 -18.49 6.65 11.06
CA ALA A 443 -19.87 6.47 10.63
C ALA A 443 -20.77 6.47 11.89
N ARG A 444 -21.31 7.65 12.21
CA ARG A 444 -22.62 7.76 12.86
C ARG A 444 -23.69 7.86 11.79
#